data_AF-A0A1F8ZM34-F1
#
_entry.id   AF-A0A1F8ZM34-F1
#
_cell.length_a   1.000
_cell.length_b   1.000
_cell.length_c   1.000
_cell.angle_alpha   90.00
_cell.angle_beta   90.00
_cell.angle_gamma   90.00
#
_symmetry.space_group_name_H-M   'P 1'
#
loop_
_entity.id
_entity.type
_entity.pdbx_description
1 polymer ?
#
loop_
_entity_poly.entity_id
_entity_poly.type
_entity_poly.pdbx_seq_one_letter_code
_entity_poly.pdbx_strand_id
1 'polypeptide(L)'
;MDLLIQLTINGLSLGSIYMLLGISWGLIFAVTRTFHFAHGATFVIAAYAAYLFQQWGFPLILAAAGSVLAAALFGMALEGILYRFLRKSFATHLVIFVAALGTLITVENLIAMGFGTDTKPLEGFPMKVIKIGQVGFNNLHIVMFITAGAFFAALMLYLHGTKSGKALRAVISNPEMAEVIGIDTQKYFLLAFALGSLLVAPAAVLVTIERGATPDLGHWAILYSFMPVIIGGIGSLPGAALAGIIVGLAESIGIWKISSQWQVGIAFVVLVLVLILKPTGLFGFRVYRGKI
;
A
#
# COMPACT_ATOMS: atom_id res chain seq x y z
N MET A 1 -24.64 -21.27 -3.59
CA MET A 1 -24.61 -19.96 -4.27
C MET A 1 -24.21 -18.86 -3.29
N ASP A 2 -24.86 -18.83 -2.13
CA ASP A 2 -24.68 -17.78 -1.11
C ASP A 2 -23.25 -17.68 -0.55
N LEU A 3 -22.57 -18.82 -0.33
CA LEU A 3 -21.17 -18.82 0.12
C LEU A 3 -20.22 -18.19 -0.91
N LEU A 4 -20.43 -18.43 -2.22
CA LEU A 4 -19.59 -17.84 -3.26
C LEU A 4 -19.78 -16.32 -3.33
N ILE A 5 -21.03 -15.85 -3.18
CA ILE A 5 -21.35 -14.42 -3.13
C ILE A 5 -20.69 -13.79 -1.90
N GLN A 6 -20.78 -14.44 -0.74
CA GLN A 6 -20.12 -13.99 0.49
C GLN A 6 -18.60 -13.86 0.32
N LEU A 7 -17.94 -14.89 -0.24
CA LEU A 7 -16.49 -14.86 -0.50
C LEU A 7 -16.12 -13.80 -1.54
N THR A 8 -16.98 -13.55 -2.53
CA THR A 8 -16.75 -12.46 -3.49
C THR A 8 -16.78 -11.09 -2.80
N ILE A 9 -17.75 -10.85 -1.92
CA ILE A 9 -17.85 -9.59 -1.16
C ILE A 9 -16.65 -9.42 -0.22
N ASN A 10 -16.27 -10.48 0.49
CA ASN A 10 -15.09 -10.47 1.36
C ASN A 10 -13.82 -10.21 0.55
N GLY A 11 -13.67 -10.86 -0.61
CA GLY A 11 -12.54 -10.66 -1.51
C GLY A 11 -12.46 -9.26 -2.12
N LEU A 12 -13.60 -8.63 -2.41
CA LEU A 12 -13.64 -7.22 -2.83
C LEU A 12 -13.21 -6.29 -1.70
N SER A 13 -13.64 -6.56 -0.47
CA SER A 13 -13.24 -5.78 0.71
C SER A 13 -11.73 -5.88 0.94
N LEU A 14 -11.20 -7.10 0.99
CA LEU A 14 -9.77 -7.36 1.15
C LEU A 14 -8.96 -6.79 -0.02
N GLY A 15 -9.44 -6.98 -1.24
CA GLY A 15 -8.85 -6.44 -2.45
C GLY A 15 -8.82 -4.91 -2.47
N SER A 16 -9.75 -4.23 -1.80
CA SER A 16 -9.76 -2.77 -1.66
C SER A 16 -8.59 -2.28 -0.79
N ILE A 17 -8.25 -3.04 0.26
CA ILE A 17 -7.05 -2.79 1.06
C ILE A 17 -5.78 -3.03 0.24
N TYR A 18 -5.73 -4.14 -0.51
CA TYR A 18 -4.59 -4.45 -1.39
C TYR A 18 -4.44 -3.46 -2.54
N MET A 19 -5.55 -2.89 -3.03
CA MET A 19 -5.55 -1.80 -3.98
C MET A 19 -4.83 -0.58 -3.41
N LEU A 20 -5.19 -0.13 -2.20
CA LEU A 20 -4.55 1.00 -1.52
C LEU A 20 -3.07 0.76 -1.27
N LEU A 21 -2.72 -0.42 -0.74
CA LEU A 21 -1.34 -0.81 -0.50
C LEU A 21 -0.52 -0.84 -1.81
N GLY A 22 -1.09 -1.40 -2.87
CA GLY A 22 -0.48 -1.50 -4.19
C GLY A 22 -0.25 -0.14 -4.84
N ILE A 23 -1.25 0.76 -4.87
CA ILE A 23 -1.06 2.09 -5.47
C ILE A 23 -0.11 2.96 -4.66
N SER A 24 -0.08 2.78 -3.34
CA SER A 24 0.82 3.48 -2.44
C SER A 24 2.29 3.12 -2.72
N TRP A 25 2.63 1.83 -2.61
CA TRP A 25 3.99 1.37 -2.87
C TRP A 25 4.36 1.56 -4.35
N GLY A 26 3.40 1.32 -5.25
CA GLY A 26 3.56 1.52 -6.68
C GLY A 26 3.93 2.93 -7.07
N LEU A 27 3.40 3.96 -6.38
CA LEU A 27 3.75 5.35 -6.65
C LEU A 27 5.20 5.64 -6.27
N ILE A 28 5.61 5.20 -5.07
CA ILE A 28 6.99 5.36 -4.60
C ILE A 28 7.95 4.65 -5.57
N PHE A 29 7.65 3.40 -5.90
CA PHE A 29 8.48 2.62 -6.81
C PHE A 29 8.54 3.21 -8.21
N ALA A 30 7.41 3.64 -8.78
CA ALA A 30 7.36 4.20 -10.13
C ALA A 30 8.24 5.43 -10.29
N VAL A 31 8.32 6.27 -9.25
CA VAL A 31 9.09 7.51 -9.26
C VAL A 31 10.57 7.26 -8.94
N THR A 32 10.85 6.47 -7.90
CA THR A 32 12.20 6.36 -7.32
C THR A 32 12.97 5.10 -7.72
N ARG A 33 12.29 4.13 -8.35
CA ARG A 33 12.84 2.80 -8.70
C ARG A 33 13.49 2.07 -7.52
N THR A 34 13.07 2.40 -6.30
CA THR A 34 13.61 1.86 -5.06
C THR A 34 12.65 0.83 -4.47
N PHE A 35 13.16 -0.36 -4.15
CA PHE A 35 12.41 -1.39 -3.43
C PHE A 35 12.24 -1.00 -1.96
N HIS A 36 11.22 -0.19 -1.69
CA HIS A 36 10.94 0.39 -0.39
C HIS A 36 10.23 -0.60 0.55
N PHE A 37 10.97 -1.51 1.18
CA PHE A 37 10.41 -2.48 2.15
C PHE A 37 10.01 -1.85 3.49
N ALA A 38 10.56 -0.68 3.81
CA ALA A 38 10.14 0.14 4.97
C ALA A 38 8.71 0.73 4.81
N HIS A 39 8.04 0.45 3.70
CA HIS A 39 6.61 0.73 3.53
C HIS A 39 5.77 0.01 4.59
N GLY A 40 6.15 -1.21 4.97
CA GLY A 40 5.53 -1.91 6.09
C GLY A 40 5.67 -1.15 7.42
N ALA A 41 6.83 -0.54 7.70
CA ALA A 41 7.01 0.31 8.88
C ALA A 41 6.11 1.54 8.82
N THR A 42 5.94 2.12 7.64
CA THR A 42 5.02 3.25 7.44
C THR A 42 3.57 2.85 7.76
N PHE A 43 3.16 1.64 7.37
CA PHE A 43 1.85 1.09 7.73
C PHE A 43 1.68 0.96 9.25
N VAL A 44 2.67 0.40 9.95
CA VAL A 44 2.61 0.23 11.41
C VAL A 44 2.60 1.58 12.12
N ILE A 45 3.43 2.53 11.69
CA ILE A 45 3.42 3.91 12.20
C ILE A 45 2.04 4.54 12.02
N ALA A 46 1.40 4.38 10.85
CA ALA A 46 0.07 4.90 10.60
C ALA A 46 -0.98 4.27 11.54
N ALA A 47 -0.95 2.94 11.71
CA ALA A 47 -1.86 2.22 12.59
C ALA A 47 -1.73 2.66 14.06
N TYR A 48 -0.50 2.74 14.58
CA TYR A 48 -0.23 3.15 15.95
C TYR A 48 -0.45 4.65 16.18
N ALA A 49 -0.23 5.49 15.17
CA ALA A 49 -0.60 6.90 15.24
C ALA A 49 -2.12 7.06 15.39
N ALA A 50 -2.93 6.35 14.61
CA ALA A 50 -4.39 6.37 14.78
C ALA A 50 -4.79 5.97 16.20
N TYR A 51 -4.21 4.88 16.71
CA TYR A 51 -4.45 4.41 18.08
C TYR A 51 -4.07 5.47 19.12
N LEU A 52 -2.88 6.07 19.03
CA LEU A 52 -2.42 7.10 19.95
C LEU A 52 -3.32 8.33 19.98
N PHE A 53 -3.73 8.83 18.81
CA PHE A 53 -4.65 9.96 18.76
C PHE A 53 -6.00 9.63 19.41
N GLN A 54 -6.50 8.40 19.24
CA GLN A 54 -7.71 7.99 19.93
C GLN A 54 -7.52 7.89 21.45
N GLN A 55 -6.37 7.38 21.91
CA GLN A 55 -6.02 7.35 23.34
C GLN A 55 -5.90 8.76 23.96
N TRP A 56 -5.54 9.76 23.16
CA TRP A 56 -5.58 11.16 23.56
C TRP A 56 -6.99 11.78 23.58
N GLY A 57 -8.03 10.98 23.27
CA GLY A 57 -9.43 11.40 23.30
C GLY A 57 -9.94 12.01 22.00
N PHE A 58 -9.14 11.99 20.91
CA PHE A 58 -9.62 12.46 19.63
C PHE A 58 -10.64 11.47 19.01
N PRO A 59 -11.71 11.97 18.35
CA PRO A 59 -12.64 11.13 17.62
C PRO A 59 -11.94 10.42 16.45
N LEU A 60 -12.51 9.30 16.01
CA LEU A 60 -11.93 8.42 14.97
C LEU A 60 -11.51 9.16 13.70
N ILE A 61 -12.26 10.17 13.26
CA ILE A 61 -11.94 10.97 12.07
C ILE A 61 -10.65 11.78 12.27
N LEU A 62 -10.46 12.39 13.44
CA LEU A 62 -9.25 13.14 13.75
C LEU A 62 -8.07 12.20 14.00
N ALA A 63 -8.31 11.03 14.58
CA ALA A 63 -7.30 9.97 14.68
C ALA A 63 -6.83 9.49 13.31
N ALA A 64 -7.75 9.30 12.35
CA ALA A 64 -7.42 8.97 10.97
C ALA A 64 -6.62 10.09 10.28
N ALA A 65 -6.97 11.36 10.51
CA ALA A 65 -6.19 12.49 10.01
C ALA A 65 -4.77 12.54 10.61
N GLY A 66 -4.64 12.28 11.91
CA GLY A 66 -3.35 12.16 12.59
C GLY A 66 -2.49 11.01 12.04
N SER A 67 -3.13 9.88 11.73
CA SER A 67 -2.50 8.73 11.05
C SER A 67 -1.95 9.09 9.67
N VAL A 68 -2.75 9.79 8.86
CA VAL A 68 -2.34 10.30 7.54
C VAL A 68 -1.12 11.23 7.67
N LEU A 69 -1.16 12.17 8.61
CA LEU A 69 -0.06 13.10 8.84
C LEU A 69 1.21 12.36 9.28
N ALA A 70 1.10 11.45 10.24
CA ALA A 70 2.23 10.66 10.72
C ALA A 70 2.86 9.81 9.61
N ALA A 71 2.04 9.13 8.80
CA ALA A 71 2.52 8.34 7.67
C ALA A 71 3.26 9.21 6.64
N ALA A 72 2.67 10.34 6.23
CA ALA A 72 3.28 11.24 5.27
C ALA A 72 4.62 11.80 5.78
N LEU A 73 4.66 12.26 7.04
CA LEU A 73 5.89 12.78 7.66
C LEU A 73 6.96 11.70 7.80
N PHE A 74 6.58 10.48 8.20
CA PHE A 74 7.51 9.37 8.30
C PHE A 74 8.09 8.99 6.94
N GLY A 75 7.25 8.90 5.90
CA GLY A 75 7.69 8.67 4.53
C GLY A 75 8.66 9.74 4.02
N MET A 76 8.33 11.01 4.26
CA MET A 76 9.21 12.14 3.94
C MET A 76 10.55 12.06 4.68
N ALA A 77 10.54 11.67 5.96
CA ALA A 77 11.75 11.47 6.75
C ALA A 77 12.61 10.33 6.19
N LEU A 78 12.01 9.20 5.82
CA LEU A 78 12.73 8.09 5.18
C LEU A 78 13.39 8.52 3.87
N GLU A 79 12.67 9.26 3.03
CA GLU A 79 13.24 9.76 1.78
C GLU A 79 14.35 10.80 2.01
N GLY A 80 14.12 11.77 2.89
CA GLY A 80 15.06 12.85 3.16
C GLY A 80 16.34 12.41 3.89
N ILE A 81 16.22 11.48 4.84
CA ILE A 81 17.30 11.08 5.76
C ILE A 81 17.95 9.78 5.31
N LEU A 82 17.16 8.74 5.01
CA LEU A 82 17.70 7.41 4.70
C LEU A 82 18.01 7.28 3.22
N TYR A 83 16.99 7.36 2.36
CA TYR A 83 17.15 7.01 0.95
C TYR A 83 17.95 8.03 0.17
N ARG A 84 17.74 9.32 0.40
CA ARG A 84 18.56 10.38 -0.22
C ARG A 84 20.02 10.28 0.18
N PHE A 85 20.31 9.98 1.45
CA PHE A 85 21.67 9.77 1.91
C PHE A 85 22.32 8.58 1.19
N LEU A 86 21.67 7.42 1.20
CA LEU A 86 22.18 6.21 0.55
C LEU A 86 22.41 6.40 -0.96
N ARG A 87 21.50 7.07 -1.67
CA ARG A 87 21.67 7.37 -3.10
C ARG A 87 22.85 8.32 -3.36
N LYS A 88 23.06 9.33 -2.50
CA LYS A 88 24.23 10.23 -2.61
C LYS A 88 25.56 9.53 -2.34
N SER A 89 25.55 8.50 -1.51
CA SER A 89 26.72 7.66 -1.24
C SER A 89 26.95 6.55 -2.28
N PHE A 90 26.26 6.60 -3.42
CA PHE A 90 26.33 5.57 -4.48
C PHE A 90 26.06 4.15 -3.98
N ALA A 91 25.18 4.00 -2.97
CA ALA A 91 24.81 2.71 -2.45
C ALA A 91 24.12 1.86 -3.53
N THR A 92 24.46 0.57 -3.58
CA THR A 92 23.83 -0.37 -4.51
C THR A 92 22.35 -0.60 -4.14
N HIS A 93 21.54 -1.07 -5.10
CA HIS A 93 20.15 -1.42 -4.83
C HIS A 93 20.00 -2.44 -3.69
N LEU A 94 20.97 -3.35 -3.53
CA LEU A 94 21.00 -4.32 -2.44
C LEU A 94 21.17 -3.63 -1.08
N VAL A 95 22.08 -2.66 -0.96
CA VAL A 95 22.28 -1.90 0.28
C VAL A 95 21.01 -1.13 0.66
N ILE A 96 20.35 -0.51 -0.32
CA ILE A 96 19.09 0.22 -0.09
C ILE A 96 17.98 -0.74 0.37
N PHE A 97 17.89 -1.92 -0.24
CA PHE A 97 16.94 -2.96 0.15
C PHE A 97 17.18 -3.46 1.58
N VAL A 98 18.44 -3.77 1.93
CA VAL A 98 18.83 -4.21 3.28
C VAL A 98 18.53 -3.11 4.31
N ALA A 99 18.82 -1.85 4.01
CA ALA A 99 18.49 -0.72 4.89
C ALA A 99 16.97 -0.55 5.07
N ALA A 100 16.18 -0.78 4.02
CA ALA A 100 14.72 -0.73 4.09
C ALA A 100 14.15 -1.86 4.96
N LEU A 101 14.69 -3.08 4.84
CA LEU A 101 14.34 -4.21 5.71
C LEU A 101 14.75 -3.95 7.17
N GLY A 102 15.97 -3.44 7.39
CA GLY A 102 16.43 -3.07 8.72
C GLY A 102 15.50 -2.04 9.35
N THR A 103 15.09 -1.02 8.59
CA THR A 103 14.11 -0.02 9.05
C THR A 103 12.77 -0.64 9.43
N LEU A 104 12.24 -1.56 8.62
CA LEU A 104 11.01 -2.29 8.93
C LEU A 104 11.13 -2.99 10.28
N ILE A 105 12.14 -3.84 10.44
CA ILE A 105 12.35 -4.66 11.64
C ILE A 105 12.58 -3.75 12.86
N THR A 106 13.40 -2.71 12.73
CA THR A 106 13.68 -1.78 13.83
C THR A 106 12.41 -1.07 14.29
N VAL A 107 11.60 -0.54 13.37
CA VAL A 107 10.38 0.18 13.74
C VAL A 107 9.36 -0.75 14.40
N GLU A 108 9.13 -1.94 13.86
CA GLU A 108 8.22 -2.91 14.47
C GLU A 108 8.66 -3.29 15.89
N ASN A 109 9.95 -3.54 16.11
CA ASN A 109 10.47 -3.91 17.42
C ASN A 109 10.44 -2.72 18.40
N LEU A 110 10.73 -1.49 17.95
CA LEU A 110 10.59 -0.30 18.81
C LEU A 110 9.15 -0.08 19.24
N ILE A 111 8.18 -0.30 18.34
CA ILE A 111 6.76 -0.23 18.65
C ILE A 111 6.37 -1.36 19.61
N ALA A 112 6.83 -2.58 19.40
CA ALA A 112 6.58 -3.70 20.30
C ALA A 112 7.16 -3.44 21.71
N MET A 113 8.36 -2.84 21.80
CA MET A 113 8.96 -2.46 23.09
C MET A 113 8.15 -1.36 23.81
N GLY A 114 7.63 -0.38 23.07
CA GLY A 114 6.89 0.75 23.65
C GLY A 114 5.43 0.44 23.99
N PHE A 115 4.74 -0.36 23.17
CA PHE A 115 3.30 -0.62 23.27
C PHE A 115 2.95 -2.05 23.67
N GLY A 116 3.94 -2.95 23.70
CA GLY A 116 3.72 -4.39 23.82
C GLY A 116 3.30 -5.03 22.50
N THR A 117 3.13 -6.35 22.53
CA THR A 117 2.68 -7.16 21.39
C THR A 117 1.17 -7.37 21.34
N ASP A 118 0.44 -6.90 22.36
CA ASP A 118 -1.02 -7.02 22.42
C ASP A 118 -1.70 -6.19 21.35
N THR A 119 -2.82 -6.69 20.86
CA THR A 119 -3.68 -6.01 19.90
C THR A 119 -4.22 -4.69 20.46
N LYS A 120 -4.01 -3.60 19.72
CA LYS A 120 -4.51 -2.26 20.05
C LYS A 120 -5.73 -1.94 19.18
N PRO A 121 -6.96 -2.01 19.72
CA PRO A 121 -8.16 -1.77 18.92
C PRO A 121 -8.33 -0.28 18.59
N LEU A 122 -9.03 0.00 17.49
CA LEU A 122 -9.61 1.32 17.24
C LEU A 122 -11.11 1.27 17.44
N GLU A 123 -11.61 2.10 18.35
CA GLU A 123 -13.02 2.19 18.70
C GLU A 123 -13.74 3.32 17.92
N GLY A 124 -15.05 3.47 18.13
CA GLY A 124 -15.83 4.57 17.55
C GLY A 124 -16.33 4.34 16.13
N PHE A 125 -16.04 3.19 15.51
CA PHE A 125 -16.71 2.75 14.30
C PHE A 125 -17.87 1.79 14.65
N PRO A 126 -19.14 2.17 14.44
CA PRO A 126 -20.27 1.32 14.76
C PRO A 126 -20.39 0.19 13.73
N MET A 127 -19.80 -0.96 14.05
CA MET A 127 -19.87 -2.18 13.22
C MET A 127 -21.33 -2.65 13.14
N LYS A 128 -21.90 -2.64 11.94
CA LYS A 128 -23.28 -3.08 11.67
C LYS A 128 -23.27 -4.16 10.61
N VAL A 129 -23.77 -5.33 10.97
CA VAL A 129 -23.96 -6.44 10.02
C VAL A 129 -25.23 -6.18 9.21
N ILE A 130 -25.05 -5.97 7.91
CA ILE A 130 -26.13 -5.85 6.93
C ILE A 130 -26.32 -7.24 6.32
N LYS A 131 -27.53 -7.80 6.48
CA LYS A 131 -27.89 -9.09 5.90
C LYS A 131 -28.77 -8.88 4.67
N ILE A 132 -28.35 -9.43 3.54
CA ILE A 132 -29.15 -9.53 2.32
C ILE A 132 -29.35 -11.02 2.04
N GLY A 133 -30.51 -11.56 2.43
CA GLY A 133 -30.74 -13.01 2.41
C GLY A 133 -29.80 -13.76 3.36
N GLN A 134 -29.09 -14.78 2.85
CA GLN A 134 -28.09 -15.54 3.62
C GLN A 134 -26.69 -14.90 3.60
N VAL A 135 -26.50 -13.81 2.86
CA VAL A 135 -25.22 -13.10 2.74
C VAL A 135 -25.19 -11.98 3.76
N GLY A 136 -24.16 -11.95 4.61
CA GLY A 136 -23.98 -10.94 5.65
C GLY A 136 -22.66 -10.21 5.48
N PHE A 137 -22.69 -8.91 5.27
CA PHE A 137 -21.46 -8.10 5.23
C PHE A 137 -21.55 -6.96 6.24
N ASN A 138 -20.39 -6.51 6.69
CA ASN A 138 -20.31 -5.41 7.63
C ASN A 138 -20.24 -4.08 6.89
N ASN A 139 -20.80 -3.00 7.47
CA ASN A 139 -20.67 -1.66 6.92
C ASN A 139 -19.21 -1.23 6.72
N LEU A 140 -18.27 -1.79 7.48
CA LEU A 140 -16.84 -1.59 7.26
C LEU A 140 -16.37 -2.01 5.85
N HIS A 141 -16.92 -3.09 5.28
CA HIS A 141 -16.55 -3.53 3.92
C HIS A 141 -16.94 -2.50 2.85
N ILE A 142 -18.09 -1.85 3.03
CA ILE A 142 -18.52 -0.75 2.16
C ILE A 142 -17.53 0.42 2.31
N VAL A 143 -17.18 0.77 3.54
CA VAL A 143 -16.24 1.88 3.81
C VAL A 143 -14.87 1.58 3.20
N MET A 144 -14.37 0.34 3.28
CA MET A 144 -13.12 -0.07 2.63
C MET A 144 -13.18 0.13 1.11
N PHE A 145 -14.25 -0.34 0.47
CA PHE A 145 -14.43 -0.19 -0.98
C PHE A 145 -14.53 1.27 -1.43
N ILE A 146 -15.37 2.06 -0.75
CA ILE A 146 -15.56 3.49 -1.07
C ILE A 146 -14.26 4.27 -0.84
N THR A 147 -13.59 4.03 0.29
CA THR A 147 -12.33 4.71 0.63
C THR A 147 -11.25 4.38 -0.39
N ALA A 148 -11.08 3.10 -0.73
CA ALA A 148 -10.10 2.69 -1.72
C ALA A 148 -10.37 3.33 -3.08
N GLY A 149 -11.62 3.26 -3.56
CA GLY A 149 -12.04 3.89 -4.81
C GLY A 149 -11.83 5.41 -4.82
N ALA A 150 -12.17 6.08 -3.73
CA ALA A 150 -12.01 7.54 -3.58
C ALA A 150 -10.54 7.96 -3.62
N PHE A 151 -9.65 7.28 -2.88
CA PHE A 151 -8.22 7.59 -2.88
C PHE A 151 -7.55 7.23 -4.22
N PHE A 152 -7.96 6.14 -4.86
CA PHE A 152 -7.50 5.81 -6.21
C PHE A 152 -7.91 6.88 -7.22
N ALA A 153 -9.20 7.28 -7.23
CA ALA A 153 -9.69 8.33 -8.11
C ALA A 153 -8.98 9.66 -7.83
N ALA A 154 -8.82 10.04 -6.57
CA ALA A 154 -8.12 11.25 -6.16
C ALA A 154 -6.65 11.25 -6.64
N LEU A 155 -5.94 10.13 -6.50
CA LEU A 155 -4.58 9.99 -7.01
C LEU A 155 -4.55 10.14 -8.54
N MET A 156 -5.47 9.49 -9.26
CA MET A 156 -5.54 9.59 -10.72
C MET A 156 -5.84 11.01 -11.19
N LEU A 157 -6.80 11.68 -10.57
CA LEU A 157 -7.12 13.08 -10.84
C LEU A 157 -5.94 14.00 -10.52
N TYR A 158 -5.22 13.75 -9.41
CA TYR A 158 -4.03 14.50 -9.07
C TYR A 158 -2.93 14.36 -10.14
N LEU A 159 -2.63 13.13 -10.55
CA LEU A 159 -1.58 12.81 -11.53
C LEU A 159 -1.86 13.38 -12.93
N HIS A 160 -3.13 13.43 -13.35
CA HIS A 160 -3.51 13.91 -14.68
C HIS A 160 -3.93 15.39 -14.71
N GLY A 161 -4.50 15.88 -13.62
CA GLY A 161 -5.11 17.21 -13.53
C GLY A 161 -4.16 18.32 -13.06
N THR A 162 -3.13 18.02 -12.26
CA THR A 162 -2.28 19.06 -11.64
C THR A 162 -0.93 19.22 -12.31
N LYS A 163 -0.33 20.43 -12.22
CA LYS A 163 1.04 20.69 -12.72
C LYS A 163 2.07 19.80 -12.04
N SER A 164 1.95 19.65 -10.71
CA SER A 164 2.84 18.77 -9.93
C SER A 164 2.65 17.30 -10.30
N GLY A 165 1.42 16.83 -10.51
CA GLY A 165 1.15 15.48 -11.00
C GLY A 165 1.76 15.20 -12.38
N LYS A 166 1.66 16.15 -13.31
CA LYS A 166 2.29 16.05 -14.64
C LYS A 166 3.82 16.00 -14.54
N ALA A 167 4.42 16.81 -13.67
CA ALA A 167 5.86 16.77 -13.42
C ALA A 167 6.29 15.44 -12.76
N LEU A 168 5.53 14.92 -11.80
CA LEU A 168 5.77 13.61 -11.19
C LEU A 168 5.74 12.50 -12.25
N ARG A 169 4.79 12.55 -13.19
CA ARG A 169 4.73 11.63 -14.34
C ARG A 169 5.92 11.77 -15.30
N ALA A 170 6.43 12.98 -15.50
CA ALA A 170 7.66 13.19 -16.27
C ALA A 170 8.85 12.50 -15.60
N VAL A 171 8.98 12.63 -14.27
CA VAL A 171 10.02 11.94 -13.48
C VAL A 171 9.87 10.42 -13.57
N ILE A 172 8.65 9.87 -13.48
CA ILE A 172 8.40 8.42 -13.65
C ILE A 172 8.92 7.90 -14.99
N SER A 173 8.79 8.72 -16.05
CA SER A 173 9.15 8.34 -17.42
C SER A 173 10.66 8.31 -17.61
N ASN A 174 11.34 9.40 -17.23
CA ASN A 174 12.81 9.47 -17.23
C ASN A 174 13.26 10.59 -16.27
N PRO A 175 13.81 10.25 -15.09
CA PRO A 175 14.30 11.24 -14.12
C PRO A 175 15.40 12.14 -14.69
N GLU A 176 16.36 11.59 -15.44
CA GLU A 176 17.48 12.34 -16.02
C GLU A 176 16.98 13.37 -17.04
N MET A 177 16.06 12.98 -17.93
CA MET A 177 15.46 13.91 -18.89
C MET A 177 14.60 14.97 -18.21
N ALA A 178 13.92 14.62 -17.11
CA ALA A 178 13.16 15.58 -16.33
C ALA A 178 14.07 16.67 -15.73
N GLU A 179 15.27 16.33 -15.27
CA GLU A 179 16.25 17.30 -14.77
C GLU A 179 16.73 18.26 -15.86
N VAL A 180 16.97 17.77 -17.09
CA VAL A 180 17.39 18.60 -18.24
C VAL A 180 16.39 19.71 -18.55
N ILE A 181 15.09 19.45 -18.38
CA ILE A 181 14.02 20.43 -18.59
C ILE A 181 13.68 21.24 -17.32
N GLY A 182 14.52 21.16 -16.28
CA GLY A 182 14.43 21.96 -15.06
C GLY A 182 13.51 21.41 -13.97
N ILE A 183 13.11 20.13 -14.03
CA ILE A 183 12.33 19.48 -12.96
C ILE A 183 13.29 18.97 -11.88
N ASP A 184 13.14 19.48 -10.66
CA ASP A 184 13.90 19.03 -9.49
C ASP A 184 13.41 17.65 -9.00
N THR A 185 14.07 16.59 -9.48
CA THR A 185 13.72 15.19 -9.15
C THR A 185 13.73 14.91 -7.66
N GLN A 186 14.63 15.53 -6.88
CA GLN A 186 14.73 15.30 -5.44
C GLN A 186 13.49 15.79 -4.69
N LYS A 187 12.87 16.89 -5.15
CA LYS A 187 11.57 17.34 -4.63
C LYS A 187 10.46 16.36 -4.99
N TYR A 188 10.47 15.80 -6.19
CA TYR A 188 9.46 14.85 -6.63
C TYR A 188 9.62 13.46 -6.00
N PHE A 189 10.83 13.07 -5.61
CA PHE A 189 11.06 11.88 -4.80
C PHE A 189 10.47 12.06 -3.40
N LEU A 190 10.73 13.21 -2.75
CA LEU A 190 10.12 13.55 -1.47
C LEU A 190 8.59 13.57 -1.54
N LEU A 191 8.04 14.16 -2.61
CA LEU A 191 6.61 14.19 -2.86
C LEU A 191 6.03 12.79 -3.10
N ALA A 192 6.73 11.93 -3.83
CA ALA A 192 6.30 10.55 -4.06
C ALA A 192 6.22 9.76 -2.74
N PHE A 193 7.20 9.95 -1.86
CA PHE A 193 7.19 9.35 -0.53
C PHE A 193 6.10 9.93 0.36
N ALA A 194 5.85 11.24 0.31
CA ALA A 194 4.75 11.87 1.04
C ALA A 194 3.38 11.32 0.60
N LEU A 195 3.11 11.34 -0.72
CA LEU A 195 1.84 10.87 -1.30
C LEU A 195 1.67 9.37 -1.16
N GLY A 196 2.73 8.59 -1.44
CA GLY A 196 2.71 7.15 -1.27
C GLY A 196 2.40 6.77 0.18
N SER A 197 3.12 7.34 1.13
CA SER A 197 2.91 7.05 2.56
C SER A 197 1.55 7.51 3.06
N LEU A 198 1.05 8.66 2.58
CA LEU A 198 -0.31 9.12 2.84
C LEU A 198 -1.35 8.08 2.39
N LEU A 199 -1.16 7.45 1.22
CA LEU A 199 -2.08 6.43 0.69
C LEU A 199 -2.08 5.13 1.50
N VAL A 200 -1.04 4.87 2.31
CA VAL A 200 -1.00 3.73 3.24
C VAL A 200 -1.97 3.93 4.40
N ALA A 201 -2.08 5.15 4.92
CA ALA A 201 -2.77 5.41 6.17
C ALA A 201 -4.25 5.01 6.17
N PRO A 202 -5.06 5.25 5.11
CA PRO A 202 -6.43 4.75 5.07
C PRO A 202 -6.50 3.22 5.17
N ALA A 203 -5.61 2.50 4.49
CA ALA A 203 -5.53 1.05 4.61
C ALA A 203 -5.16 0.62 6.04
N ALA A 204 -4.19 1.29 6.66
CA ALA A 204 -3.78 1.02 8.03
C ALA A 204 -4.93 1.23 9.02
N VAL A 205 -5.60 2.38 8.97
CA VAL A 205 -6.74 2.70 9.83
C VAL A 205 -7.88 1.68 9.66
N LEU A 206 -8.26 1.36 8.43
CA LEU A 206 -9.35 0.43 8.16
C LEU A 206 -9.05 -0.98 8.65
N VAL A 207 -7.82 -1.45 8.44
CA VAL A 207 -7.33 -2.73 8.95
C VAL A 207 -7.31 -2.73 10.48
N THR A 208 -6.89 -1.63 11.11
CA THR A 208 -6.87 -1.51 12.57
C THR A 208 -8.28 -1.47 13.16
N ILE A 209 -9.27 -0.88 12.47
CA ILE A 209 -10.69 -0.98 12.88
C ILE A 209 -11.18 -2.44 12.80
N GLU A 210 -10.76 -3.18 11.77
CA GLU A 210 -11.22 -4.55 11.54
C GLU A 210 -10.66 -5.56 12.56
N ARG A 211 -9.34 -5.51 12.82
CA ARG A 211 -8.64 -6.53 13.62
C ARG A 211 -7.72 -5.98 14.72
N GLY A 212 -7.67 -4.67 14.89
CA GLY A 212 -6.71 -4.00 15.78
C GLY A 212 -5.31 -3.89 15.19
N ALA A 213 -4.47 -3.07 15.81
CA ALA A 213 -3.08 -2.86 15.43
C ALA A 213 -2.20 -3.80 16.24
N THR A 214 -1.30 -4.50 15.55
CA THR A 214 -0.20 -5.25 16.14
C THR A 214 1.09 -4.90 15.40
N PRO A 215 2.28 -5.05 16.03
CA PRO A 215 3.53 -4.64 15.42
C PRO A 215 3.87 -5.43 14.15
N ASP A 216 3.48 -6.70 14.08
CA ASP A 216 3.76 -7.63 12.96
C ASP A 216 2.96 -7.32 11.68
N LEU A 217 1.98 -6.40 11.73
CA LEU A 217 1.23 -5.98 10.55
C LEU A 217 2.10 -5.34 9.47
N GLY A 218 3.30 -4.86 9.78
CA GLY A 218 4.20 -4.28 8.79
C GLY A 218 4.70 -5.30 7.78
N HIS A 219 5.06 -6.51 8.22
CA HIS A 219 5.37 -7.64 7.36
C HIS A 219 4.19 -8.01 6.45
N TRP A 220 2.98 -8.05 7.00
CA TRP A 220 1.77 -8.30 6.20
C TRP A 220 1.59 -7.19 5.15
N ALA A 221 1.70 -5.92 5.54
CA ALA A 221 1.48 -4.78 4.66
C ALA A 221 2.51 -4.69 3.53
N ILE A 222 3.78 -5.00 3.78
CA ILE A 222 4.78 -5.00 2.71
C ILE A 222 4.48 -6.11 1.70
N LEU A 223 4.11 -7.32 2.15
CA LEU A 223 3.78 -8.44 1.26
C LEU A 223 2.63 -8.07 0.31
N TYR A 224 1.55 -7.51 0.87
CA TYR A 224 0.36 -7.14 0.11
C TYR A 224 0.43 -5.79 -0.62
N SER A 225 1.51 -5.03 -0.47
CA SER A 225 1.77 -3.84 -1.28
C SER A 225 2.64 -4.15 -2.50
N PHE A 226 3.66 -5.00 -2.35
CA PHE A 226 4.56 -5.34 -3.47
C PHE A 226 3.90 -6.29 -4.47
N MET A 227 3.13 -7.29 -4.01
CA MET A 227 2.52 -8.29 -4.90
C MET A 227 1.62 -7.67 -5.96
N PRO A 228 0.66 -6.77 -5.63
CA PRO A 228 -0.16 -6.10 -6.64
C PRO A 228 0.65 -5.28 -7.64
N VAL A 229 1.75 -4.67 -7.22
CA VAL A 229 2.57 -3.85 -8.14
C VAL A 229 3.32 -4.72 -9.15
N ILE A 230 3.82 -5.88 -8.75
CA ILE A 230 4.45 -6.81 -9.67
C ILE A 230 3.40 -7.44 -10.60
N ILE A 231 2.27 -7.93 -10.05
CA ILE A 231 1.16 -8.50 -10.83
C ILE A 231 0.61 -7.48 -11.82
N GLY A 232 0.35 -6.26 -11.37
CA GLY A 232 -0.19 -5.17 -12.17
C GLY A 232 0.77 -4.70 -13.26
N GLY A 233 2.07 -4.90 -13.06
CA GLY A 233 3.13 -4.45 -13.93
C GLY A 233 3.81 -3.20 -13.39
N ILE A 234 5.13 -3.29 -13.24
CA ILE A 234 5.97 -2.21 -12.70
C ILE A 234 5.75 -0.92 -13.50
N GLY A 235 5.41 0.15 -12.80
CA GLY A 235 5.17 1.47 -13.39
C GLY A 235 3.72 1.73 -13.83
N SER A 236 2.81 0.75 -13.72
CA SER A 236 1.38 0.94 -13.96
C SER A 236 0.58 1.01 -12.66
N LEU A 237 0.26 2.23 -12.21
CA LEU A 237 -0.58 2.43 -11.03
C LEU A 237 -2.00 1.87 -11.17
N PRO A 238 -2.71 2.04 -12.31
CA PRO A 238 -4.00 1.38 -12.52
C PRO A 238 -3.85 -0.15 -12.52
N GLY A 239 -2.75 -0.67 -13.07
CA GLY A 239 -2.46 -2.09 -13.05
C GLY A 239 -2.30 -2.62 -11.63
N ALA A 240 -1.55 -1.92 -10.78
CA ALA A 240 -1.40 -2.26 -9.37
C ALA A 240 -2.74 -2.24 -8.63
N ALA A 241 -3.59 -1.26 -8.94
CA ALA A 241 -4.90 -1.16 -8.31
C ALA A 241 -5.78 -2.38 -8.64
N LEU A 242 -5.88 -2.72 -9.92
CA LEU A 242 -6.67 -3.85 -10.41
C LEU A 242 -6.10 -5.18 -9.93
N ALA A 243 -4.77 -5.30 -9.87
CA ALA A 243 -4.10 -6.45 -9.30
C ALA A 243 -4.41 -6.65 -7.82
N GLY A 244 -4.52 -5.59 -7.02
CA GLY A 244 -4.91 -5.66 -5.61
C GLY A 244 -6.28 -6.30 -5.45
N ILE A 245 -7.25 -5.89 -6.27
CA ILE A 245 -8.59 -6.48 -6.32
C ILE A 245 -8.54 -7.95 -6.73
N ILE A 246 -7.76 -8.29 -7.77
CA ILE A 246 -7.60 -9.68 -8.24
C ILE A 246 -7.03 -10.57 -7.13
N VAL A 247 -5.99 -10.10 -6.43
CA VAL A 247 -5.36 -10.86 -5.33
C VAL A 247 -6.36 -11.08 -4.20
N GLY A 248 -7.08 -10.03 -3.77
CA GLY A 248 -8.07 -10.16 -2.69
C GLY A 248 -9.22 -11.11 -3.04
N LEU A 249 -9.70 -11.07 -4.29
CA LEU A 249 -10.69 -12.01 -4.80
C LEU A 249 -10.16 -13.44 -4.86
N ALA A 250 -8.95 -13.64 -5.39
CA ALA A 250 -8.34 -14.96 -5.51
C ALA A 250 -8.14 -15.60 -4.14
N GLU A 251 -7.68 -14.83 -3.16
CA GLU A 251 -7.55 -15.29 -1.78
C GLU A 251 -8.88 -15.68 -1.17
N SER A 252 -9.87 -14.80 -1.21
CA SER A 252 -11.15 -15.07 -0.55
C SER A 252 -11.91 -16.22 -1.22
N ILE A 253 -11.94 -16.27 -2.56
CA ILE A 253 -12.58 -17.36 -3.30
C ILE A 253 -11.78 -18.67 -3.16
N GLY A 254 -10.45 -18.60 -3.11
CA GLY A 254 -9.60 -19.79 -2.98
C GLY A 254 -9.86 -20.57 -1.69
N ILE A 255 -10.25 -19.88 -0.62
CA ILE A 255 -10.64 -20.49 0.67
C ILE A 255 -11.90 -21.37 0.55
N TRP A 256 -12.67 -21.25 -0.54
CA TRP A 256 -13.81 -22.14 -0.78
C TRP A 256 -13.41 -23.62 -0.91
N LYS A 257 -12.22 -23.90 -1.45
CA LYS A 257 -11.73 -25.27 -1.70
C LYS A 257 -10.39 -25.57 -1.05
N ILE A 258 -9.67 -24.55 -0.58
CA ILE A 258 -8.35 -24.65 0.02
C ILE A 258 -8.46 -24.15 1.47
N SER A 259 -7.69 -24.74 2.39
CA SER A 259 -7.64 -24.25 3.78
C SER A 259 -7.21 -22.78 3.83
N SER A 260 -7.79 -22.00 4.75
CA SER A 260 -7.46 -20.58 4.96
C SER A 260 -6.00 -20.32 5.32
N GLN A 261 -5.28 -21.32 5.83
CA GLN A 261 -3.83 -21.23 6.09
C GLN A 261 -3.02 -20.99 4.80
N TRP A 262 -3.56 -21.36 3.63
CA TRP A 262 -2.91 -21.17 2.34
C TRP A 262 -3.23 -19.83 1.68
N GLN A 263 -3.92 -18.92 2.37
CA GLN A 263 -4.34 -17.65 1.80
C GLN A 263 -3.16 -16.88 1.19
N VAL A 264 -2.08 -16.68 1.95
CA VAL A 264 -0.83 -16.06 1.45
C VAL A 264 -0.25 -16.86 0.27
N GLY A 265 -0.28 -18.19 0.35
CA GLY A 265 0.18 -19.07 -0.73
C GLY A 265 -0.61 -18.88 -2.03
N ILE A 266 -1.93 -18.65 -1.94
CA ILE A 266 -2.79 -18.37 -3.10
C ILE A 266 -2.36 -17.06 -3.77
N ALA A 267 -2.10 -15.99 -3.00
CA ALA A 267 -1.60 -14.73 -3.57
C ALA A 267 -0.25 -14.90 -4.29
N PHE A 268 0.67 -15.68 -3.72
CA PHE A 268 1.94 -16.00 -4.38
C PHE A 268 1.77 -16.85 -5.64
N VAL A 269 0.85 -17.82 -5.65
CA VAL A 269 0.53 -18.60 -6.85
C VAL A 269 0.01 -17.67 -7.95
N VAL A 270 -0.89 -16.73 -7.62
CA VAL A 270 -1.39 -15.73 -8.58
C VAL A 270 -0.24 -14.88 -9.12
N LEU A 271 0.67 -14.41 -8.26
CA LEU A 271 1.87 -13.68 -8.67
C LEU A 271 2.71 -14.49 -9.67
N VAL A 272 3.05 -15.73 -9.33
CA VAL A 272 3.88 -16.60 -10.17
C VAL A 272 3.20 -16.89 -11.50
N LEU A 273 1.90 -17.23 -11.49
CA LEU A 273 1.14 -17.49 -12.71
C LEU A 273 1.11 -16.27 -13.64
N VAL A 274 0.89 -15.07 -13.08
CA VAL A 274 0.90 -13.84 -13.88
C VAL A 274 2.28 -13.58 -14.46
N LEU A 275 3.37 -13.81 -13.72
CA LEU A 275 4.73 -13.62 -14.24
C LEU A 275 5.10 -14.63 -15.32
N ILE A 276 4.66 -15.88 -15.22
CA ILE A 276 4.88 -16.90 -16.25
C ILE A 276 4.13 -16.53 -17.55
N LEU A 277 2.87 -16.10 -17.42
CA LEU A 277 2.01 -15.80 -18.57
C LEU A 277 2.29 -14.42 -19.17
N LYS A 278 2.67 -13.45 -18.33
CA LYS A 278 2.96 -12.05 -18.67
C LYS A 278 4.11 -11.53 -17.79
N PRO A 279 5.39 -11.71 -18.21
CA PRO A 279 6.56 -11.28 -17.43
C PRO A 279 6.62 -9.78 -17.14
N THR A 280 5.92 -8.96 -17.92
CA THR A 280 5.79 -7.50 -17.69
C THR A 280 4.67 -7.15 -16.69
N GLY A 281 3.92 -8.12 -16.20
CA GLY A 281 2.66 -7.91 -15.46
C GLY A 281 1.47 -7.64 -16.39
N LEU A 282 0.28 -7.49 -15.81
CA LEU A 282 -0.99 -7.34 -16.53
C LEU A 282 -1.04 -6.11 -17.44
N PHE A 283 -0.44 -5.01 -16.99
CA PHE A 283 -0.43 -3.70 -17.66
C PHE A 283 0.98 -3.11 -17.84
N GLY A 284 2.03 -3.93 -17.76
CA GLY A 284 3.40 -3.44 -17.97
C GLY A 284 3.62 -3.00 -19.42
N PHE A 285 4.32 -1.87 -19.58
CA PHE A 285 4.70 -1.39 -20.90
C PHE A 285 5.71 -2.34 -21.55
N ARG A 286 5.44 -2.75 -22.79
CA ARG A 286 6.45 -3.38 -23.64
C ARG A 286 7.53 -2.32 -23.88
N VAL A 287 8.71 -2.49 -23.26
CA VAL A 287 9.88 -1.72 -23.67
C VAL A 287 10.07 -2.01 -25.16
N TYR A 288 9.89 -0.99 -26.00
CA TYR A 288 10.28 -1.07 -27.40
C TYR A 288 11.80 -1.27 -27.40
N ARG A 289 12.25 -2.53 -27.48
CA ARG A 289 13.63 -2.85 -27.86
C ARG A 289 13.77 -2.30 -29.28
N GLY A 290 14.24 -1.06 -29.40
CA GLY A 290 14.89 -0.63 -30.61
C GLY A 290 15.97 -1.67 -30.90
N LYS A 291 15.83 -2.37 -32.04
CA LYS A 291 16.95 -3.14 -32.58
C LYS A 291 18.07 -2.13 -32.78
N ILE A 292 19.08 -2.19 -31.93
CA ILE A 292 20.42 -1.68 -32.26
C ILE A 292 21.06 -2.77 -33.11
#